data_AF-A0A7S3X825-F1
#
_entry.id   AF-A0A7S3X825-F1
#
_cell.length_a   1.000
_cell.length_b   1.000
_cell.length_c   1.000
_cell.angle_alpha   90.00
_cell.angle_beta   90.00
_cell.angle_gamma   90.00
#
_symmetry.space_group_name_H-M   'P 1'
#
loop_
_entity.id
_entity.type
_entity.pdbx_description
1 polymer ?
#
loop_
_entity_poly.entity_id
_entity_poly.type
_entity_poly.pdbx_seq_one_letter_code
_entity_poly.pdbx_strand_id
1 'polypeptide(L)'
;QVSSDGTTVTILPDHAKLRASGPIALSAELLAKYFKMGDHVKVIGGSHHLGETGMVVRVGSSTESEAAGAKGRNAANATVLHILTDLSQQEIIVRAAHVQECAEVSAGLEQLGVYSLYDLVDVASIGAPVVGVVVKVEHSAFKVLTTHNVVE
;
A
#
# COMPACT_ATOMS: atom_id res chain seq x y z
N GLN A 1 21.53 8.85 8.73
CA GLN A 1 20.62 9.53 9.68
C GLN A 1 19.71 10.44 8.86
N VAL A 2 18.40 10.35 9.06
CA VAL A 2 17.38 11.16 8.37
C VAL A 2 16.56 11.85 9.46
N SER A 3 16.36 13.16 9.35
CA SER A 3 15.45 13.91 10.22
C SER A 3 14.58 14.84 9.37
N SER A 4 13.31 14.97 9.73
CA SER A 4 12.36 15.85 9.04
C SER A 4 11.67 16.78 10.03
N ASP A 5 11.52 18.05 9.66
CA ASP A 5 10.75 19.06 10.42
C ASP A 5 9.37 19.37 9.78
N GLY A 6 8.99 18.60 8.75
CA GLY A 6 7.74 18.73 7.99
C GLY A 6 7.88 19.52 6.69
N THR A 7 8.84 20.44 6.61
CA THR A 7 9.09 21.26 5.40
C THR A 7 10.45 20.94 4.79
N THR A 8 11.43 20.71 5.67
CA THR A 8 12.82 20.41 5.37
C THR A 8 13.15 19.00 5.85
N VAL A 9 13.85 18.27 4.99
CA VAL A 9 14.34 16.94 5.29
C VAL A 9 15.87 17.00 5.22
N THR A 10 16.50 16.66 6.33
CA THR A 10 17.96 16.54 6.43
C THR A 10 18.33 15.08 6.20
N ILE A 11 19.08 14.81 5.14
CA ILE A 11 19.54 13.47 4.77
C ILE A 11 21.06 13.46 4.64
N LEU A 12 21.66 12.31 4.93
CA LEU A 12 23.02 12.00 4.48
C LEU A 12 22.90 11.08 3.26
N PRO A 13 23.12 11.58 2.03
CA PRO A 13 22.90 10.78 0.82
C PRO A 13 23.90 9.62 0.72
N ASP A 14 23.43 8.46 0.28
CA ASP A 14 24.29 7.34 -0.10
C ASP A 14 24.84 7.53 -1.53
N HIS A 15 25.50 8.66 -1.76
CA HIS A 15 26.12 8.98 -3.04
C HIS A 15 27.53 9.52 -2.80
N ALA A 16 28.54 8.90 -3.42
CA ALA A 16 29.96 9.15 -3.11
C ALA A 16 30.35 10.64 -3.14
N LYS A 17 29.83 11.40 -4.12
CA LYS A 17 30.12 12.84 -4.27
C LYS A 17 29.40 13.75 -3.26
N LEU A 18 28.26 13.31 -2.72
CA LEU A 18 27.42 14.10 -1.82
C LEU A 18 27.64 13.75 -0.34
N ARG A 19 28.10 12.52 -0.08
CA ARG A 19 28.48 12.06 1.26
C ARG A 19 29.65 12.86 1.83
N ALA A 20 30.58 13.28 0.97
CA ALA A 20 31.76 14.05 1.36
C ALA A 20 31.44 15.45 1.93
N SER A 21 30.28 16.01 1.60
CA SER A 21 29.82 17.32 2.09
C SER A 21 29.02 17.26 3.39
N GLY A 22 28.83 16.08 4.00
CA GLY A 22 28.04 15.91 5.22
C GLY A 22 26.52 15.92 4.99
N PRO A 23 25.71 16.06 6.05
CA PRO A 23 24.25 16.10 5.94
C PRO A 23 23.76 17.28 5.10
N ILE A 24 22.79 17.04 4.23
CA ILE A 24 22.20 18.04 3.33
C ILE A 24 20.74 18.25 3.74
N ALA A 25 20.36 19.52 3.91
CA ALA A 25 18.98 19.93 4.13
C ALA A 25 18.32 20.25 2.78
N LEU A 26 17.23 19.55 2.46
CA LEU A 26 16.47 19.72 1.23
C LEU A 26 15.00 19.98 1.57
N SER A 27 14.32 20.78 0.75
CA SER A 27 12.86 20.88 0.85
C SER A 27 12.24 19.51 0.55
N ALA A 28 11.23 19.12 1.35
CA ALA A 28 10.48 17.90 1.15
C ALA A 28 9.84 17.83 -0.26
N GLU A 29 9.52 18.98 -0.85
CA GLU A 29 8.94 19.08 -2.20
C GLU A 29 9.92 18.72 -3.31
N LEU A 30 11.23 18.78 -3.05
CA LEU A 30 12.28 18.41 -3.99
C LEU A 30 12.66 16.92 -3.90
N LEU A 31 12.04 16.18 -2.99
CA LEU A 31 12.33 14.77 -2.76
C LEU A 31 11.19 13.89 -3.30
N ALA A 32 11.57 12.77 -3.87
CA ALA A 32 10.67 11.70 -4.25
C ALA A 32 11.19 10.38 -3.68
N LYS A 33 10.26 9.51 -3.26
CA LYS A 33 10.62 8.16 -2.84
C LYS A 33 11.13 7.36 -4.05
N TYR A 34 12.28 6.74 -3.88
CA TYR A 34 12.91 5.90 -4.91
C TYR A 34 12.74 4.43 -4.54
N PHE A 35 12.38 3.62 -5.54
CA PHE A 35 12.24 2.17 -5.43
C PHE A 35 12.84 1.51 -6.67
N LYS A 36 13.31 0.28 -6.52
CA LYS A 36 13.80 -0.57 -7.61
C LYS A 36 12.93 -1.83 -7.74
N MET A 37 13.05 -2.50 -8.88
CA MET A 37 12.43 -3.81 -9.07
C MET A 37 12.96 -4.79 -8.03
N GLY A 38 12.05 -5.59 -7.47
CA GLY A 38 12.33 -6.55 -6.40
C GLY A 38 12.19 -5.98 -4.98
N ASP A 39 12.00 -4.68 -4.81
CA ASP A 39 11.72 -4.12 -3.48
C ASP A 39 10.34 -4.60 -3.01
N HIS A 40 10.26 -5.00 -1.74
CA HIS A 40 8.99 -5.31 -1.08
C HIS A 40 8.45 -4.06 -0.40
N VAL A 41 7.18 -3.79 -0.63
CA VAL A 41 6.57 -2.51 -0.31
C VAL A 41 5.15 -2.66 0.22
N LYS A 42 4.72 -1.67 0.99
CA LYS A 42 3.37 -1.52 1.50
C LYS A 42 2.75 -0.23 1.02
N VAL A 43 1.50 -0.29 0.58
CA VAL A 43 0.71 0.89 0.21
C VAL A 43 0.21 1.57 1.49
N ILE A 44 0.53 2.84 1.66
CA ILE A 44 0.17 3.64 2.85
C ILE A 44 -0.82 4.78 2.55
N GLY A 45 -1.26 4.93 1.30
CA GLY A 45 -2.28 5.93 0.96
C GLY A 45 -2.67 5.99 -0.51
N GLY A 46 -3.53 6.96 -0.83
CA GLY A 46 -3.78 7.43 -2.21
C GLY A 46 -4.44 6.43 -3.17
N SER A 47 -4.81 5.24 -2.72
CA SER A 47 -5.49 4.21 -3.52
C SER A 47 -6.38 3.34 -2.63
N HIS A 48 -7.25 2.55 -3.24
CA HIS A 48 -8.10 1.58 -2.55
C HIS A 48 -7.31 0.36 -2.02
N HIS A 49 -6.03 0.24 -2.41
CA HIS A 49 -5.11 -0.81 -1.97
C HIS A 49 -4.40 -0.48 -0.65
N LEU A 50 -4.96 0.41 0.17
CA LEU A 50 -4.34 0.82 1.43
C LEU A 50 -4.09 -0.40 2.34
N GLY A 51 -2.84 -0.55 2.78
CA GLY A 51 -2.43 -1.66 3.63
C GLY A 51 -1.98 -2.90 2.87
N GLU A 52 -2.26 -3.01 1.55
CA GLU A 52 -1.74 -4.11 0.74
C GLU A 52 -0.22 -4.05 0.63
N THR A 53 0.40 -5.21 0.70
CA THR A 53 1.82 -5.39 0.43
C THR A 53 2.06 -6.15 -0.87
N GLY A 54 3.24 -5.98 -1.41
CA GLY A 54 3.68 -6.72 -2.59
C GLY A 54 5.08 -6.37 -3.03
N MET A 55 5.48 -6.94 -4.14
CA MET A 55 6.80 -6.74 -4.74
C MET A 55 6.71 -5.81 -5.95
N VAL A 56 7.65 -4.87 -6.06
CA VAL A 56 7.76 -4.00 -7.24
C VAL A 56 8.25 -4.81 -8.42
N VAL A 57 7.40 -4.98 -9.44
CA VAL A 57 7.73 -5.70 -10.68
C VAL A 57 8.14 -4.78 -11.81
N ARG A 58 7.75 -3.49 -11.76
CA ARG A 58 8.17 -2.47 -12.73
C ARG A 58 8.08 -1.08 -12.13
N VAL A 59 9.03 -0.22 -12.50
CA VAL A 59 9.04 1.21 -12.16
C VAL A 59 8.82 1.99 -13.45
N GLY A 60 7.74 2.76 -13.52
CA GLY A 60 7.34 3.54 -14.68
C GLY A 60 7.31 5.05 -14.40
N SER A 61 7.09 5.81 -15.47
CA SER A 61 6.89 7.27 -15.41
C SER A 61 5.41 7.62 -15.63
N SER A 62 4.97 8.77 -15.11
CA SER A 62 3.58 9.23 -15.23
C SER A 62 3.09 9.39 -16.68
N THR A 63 4.00 9.48 -17.66
CA THR A 63 3.68 9.49 -19.09
C THR A 63 3.27 8.13 -19.66
N GLU A 64 3.58 7.02 -18.98
CA GLU A 64 3.23 5.67 -19.43
C GLU A 64 1.96 5.12 -18.76
N SER A 65 1.48 5.77 -17.69
CA SER A 65 0.40 5.29 -16.83
C SER A 65 -0.77 6.28 -16.82
N GLU A 66 -1.42 6.48 -17.97
CA GLU A 66 -2.71 7.18 -18.06
C GLU A 66 -3.91 6.35 -17.55
N ALA A 67 -3.70 5.27 -16.77
CA ALA A 67 -4.76 4.38 -16.33
C ALA A 67 -5.25 4.59 -14.87
N ALA A 68 -4.55 5.35 -14.02
CA ALA A 68 -4.85 5.43 -12.60
C ALA A 68 -5.31 6.83 -12.13
N GLY A 69 -6.49 7.26 -12.61
CA GLY A 69 -7.54 8.01 -11.89
C GLY A 69 -7.26 9.31 -11.09
N ALA A 70 -6.03 9.79 -10.92
CA ALA A 70 -5.75 10.87 -9.97
C ALA A 70 -5.28 12.17 -10.64
N LYS A 71 -6.23 13.06 -10.97
CA LYS A 71 -5.96 14.45 -11.38
C LYS A 71 -5.45 15.28 -10.20
N GLY A 72 -4.16 15.63 -10.20
CA GLY A 72 -3.55 16.55 -9.24
C GLY A 72 -2.38 17.32 -9.86
N ARG A 73 -2.19 18.59 -9.48
CA ARG A 73 -1.30 19.58 -10.12
C ARG A 73 0.22 19.32 -10.02
N ASN A 74 0.67 18.32 -9.25
CA ASN A 74 2.09 17.95 -9.10
C ASN A 74 2.53 16.79 -10.03
N ALA A 75 1.82 16.59 -11.16
CA ALA A 75 1.88 15.38 -11.99
C ALA A 75 2.96 15.34 -13.09
N ALA A 76 3.83 16.35 -13.21
CA ALA A 76 4.74 16.44 -14.36
C ALA A 76 5.87 15.40 -14.36
N ASN A 77 6.18 14.74 -13.23
CA ASN A 77 7.18 13.68 -13.16
C ASN A 77 6.93 12.74 -11.95
N ALA A 78 5.72 12.17 -11.87
CA ALA A 78 5.40 11.27 -10.78
C ALA A 78 5.87 9.85 -11.11
N THR A 79 6.76 9.29 -10.28
CA THR A 79 7.15 7.88 -10.37
C THR A 79 5.96 6.99 -10.00
N VAL A 80 5.65 6.05 -10.90
CA VAL A 80 4.57 5.08 -10.73
C VAL A 80 5.19 3.69 -10.56
N LEU A 81 4.68 2.93 -9.61
CA LEU A 81 5.12 1.57 -9.31
C LEU A 81 4.04 0.59 -9.75
N HIS A 82 4.46 -0.45 -10.45
CA HIS A 82 3.67 -1.66 -10.69
C HIS A 82 4.07 -2.67 -9.64
N ILE A 83 3.11 -3.05 -8.80
CA ILE A 83 3.32 -3.89 -7.63
C ILE A 83 2.49 -5.15 -7.82
N LEU A 84 3.11 -6.32 -7.68
CA LEU A 84 2.41 -7.59 -7.61
C LEU A 84 2.05 -7.87 -6.14
N THR A 85 0.76 -7.93 -5.83
CA THR A 85 0.27 -8.08 -4.46
C THR A 85 0.47 -9.50 -3.93
N ASP A 86 0.80 -9.63 -2.65
CA ASP A 86 1.07 -10.93 -2.04
C ASP A 86 -0.23 -11.76 -1.87
N LEU A 87 -1.33 -11.10 -1.51
CA LEU A 87 -2.59 -11.76 -1.15
C LEU A 87 -3.49 -12.10 -2.35
N SER A 88 -3.66 -11.16 -3.29
CA SER A 88 -4.54 -11.34 -4.45
C SER A 88 -3.78 -11.77 -5.72
N GLN A 89 -2.44 -11.74 -5.69
CA GLN A 89 -1.58 -12.03 -6.85
C GLN A 89 -1.99 -11.21 -8.08
N GLN A 90 -2.46 -9.98 -7.85
CA GLN A 90 -2.86 -9.04 -8.89
C GLN A 90 -1.83 -7.94 -9.03
N GLU A 91 -1.67 -7.43 -10.24
CA GLU A 91 -0.84 -6.25 -10.50
C GLU A 91 -1.63 -4.98 -10.18
N ILE A 92 -1.10 -4.17 -9.28
CA ILE A 92 -1.67 -2.87 -8.91
C ILE A 92 -0.71 -1.75 -9.29
N ILE A 93 -1.28 -0.59 -9.59
CA ILE A 93 -0.52 0.59 -10.04
C ILE A 93 -0.68 1.69 -9.00
N VAL A 94 0.40 2.06 -8.34
CA VAL A 94 0.40 3.03 -7.23
C VAL A 94 1.55 4.02 -7.38
N ARG A 95 1.33 5.29 -6.97
CA ARG A 95 2.40 6.30 -6.96
C ARG A 95 3.43 5.98 -5.88
N ALA A 96 4.70 6.16 -6.19
CA ALA A 96 5.79 5.97 -5.24
C ALA A 96 5.61 6.77 -3.93
N ALA A 97 5.03 7.97 -4.01
CA ALA A 97 4.75 8.81 -2.84
C ALA A 97 3.87 8.11 -1.77
N HIS A 98 2.95 7.25 -2.21
CA HIS A 98 1.99 6.56 -1.34
C HIS A 98 2.44 5.15 -0.95
N VAL A 99 3.70 4.82 -1.18
CA VAL A 99 4.27 3.51 -0.91
C VAL A 99 5.43 3.66 0.07
N GLN A 100 5.69 2.64 0.88
CA GLN A 100 6.85 2.56 1.75
C GLN A 100 7.51 1.18 1.63
N GLU A 101 8.82 1.10 1.83
CA GLU A 101 9.52 -0.19 1.93
C GLU A 101 8.99 -0.95 3.14
N CYS A 102 8.77 -2.24 2.96
CA CYS A 102 8.24 -3.10 4.01
C CYS A 102 8.96 -4.46 3.94
N ALA A 103 9.33 -5.01 5.09
CA ALA A 103 9.84 -6.38 5.18
C ALA A 103 8.73 -7.37 5.59
N GLU A 104 7.54 -6.86 5.95
CA GLU A 104 6.39 -7.67 6.33
C GLU A 104 5.66 -8.08 5.07
N VAL A 105 5.46 -9.39 4.90
CA VAL A 105 4.49 -9.91 3.94
C VAL A 105 3.11 -9.75 4.57
N SER A 106 2.14 -9.16 3.87
CA SER A 106 0.77 -9.05 4.39
C SER A 106 0.24 -10.43 4.73
N ALA A 107 0.13 -10.71 6.03
CA ALA A 107 -1.01 -11.46 6.52
C ALA A 107 -2.25 -10.59 6.24
N GLY A 108 -3.36 -11.18 5.84
CA GLY A 108 -4.62 -10.45 5.68
C GLY A 108 -4.93 -9.61 6.93
N LEU A 109 -5.80 -8.61 6.80
CA LEU A 109 -6.27 -7.88 7.98
C LEU A 109 -6.79 -8.90 9.01
N GLU A 110 -6.44 -8.73 10.27
CA GLU A 110 -6.92 -9.63 11.33
C GLU A 110 -8.20 -9.10 11.97
N GLN A 111 -8.50 -7.80 11.80
CA GLN A 111 -9.63 -7.16 12.46
C GLN A 111 -10.18 -5.99 11.62
N LEU A 112 -11.50 -5.87 11.59
CA LEU A 112 -12.21 -4.71 11.05
C LEU A 112 -13.36 -4.33 12.01
N GLY A 113 -13.24 -3.17 12.65
CA GLY A 113 -14.16 -2.77 13.70
C GLY A 113 -14.09 -3.70 14.91
N VAL A 114 -15.22 -4.29 15.30
CA VAL A 114 -15.33 -5.18 16.47
C VAL A 114 -15.14 -6.66 16.13
N TYR A 115 -15.06 -7.01 14.83
CA TYR A 115 -14.94 -8.39 14.39
C TYR A 115 -13.52 -8.69 13.91
N SER A 116 -13.06 -9.87 14.27
CA SER A 116 -11.74 -10.40 13.93
C SER A 116 -11.86 -11.62 13.02
N LEU A 117 -10.73 -11.98 12.40
CA LEU A 117 -10.60 -13.22 11.67
C LEU A 117 -10.96 -14.41 12.58
N TYR A 118 -11.76 -15.33 12.04
CA TYR A 118 -12.31 -16.50 12.73
C TYR A 118 -13.41 -16.24 13.77
N ASP A 119 -13.93 -15.02 13.87
CA ASP A 119 -15.12 -14.76 14.68
C ASP A 119 -16.36 -15.41 14.05
N LEU A 120 -17.24 -15.93 14.93
CA LEU A 120 -18.56 -16.40 14.55
C LEU A 120 -19.52 -15.20 14.50
N VAL A 121 -20.10 -14.95 13.33
CA VAL A 121 -21.02 -13.83 13.08
C VAL A 121 -22.40 -14.35 12.71
N ASP A 122 -23.43 -13.64 13.15
CA ASP A 122 -24.81 -13.89 12.74
C ASP A 122 -25.09 -13.14 11.44
N VAL A 123 -25.36 -13.87 10.36
CA VAL A 123 -25.63 -13.33 9.02
C VAL A 123 -27.15 -13.26 8.77
N ALA A 124 -27.88 -12.80 9.77
CA ALA A 124 -29.35 -12.69 9.74
C ALA A 124 -29.91 -11.81 8.61
N SER A 125 -29.08 -11.00 7.94
CA SER A 125 -29.52 -10.14 6.82
C SER A 125 -29.83 -10.92 5.52
N ILE A 126 -29.42 -12.19 5.40
CA ILE A 126 -29.54 -12.99 4.17
C ILE A 126 -30.74 -13.97 4.22
N GLY A 127 -31.47 -14.06 5.33
CA GLY A 127 -32.71 -14.84 5.41
C GLY A 127 -32.89 -15.56 6.74
N ALA A 128 -32.91 -16.89 6.72
CA ALA A 128 -32.97 -17.71 7.94
C ALA A 128 -31.77 -17.39 8.87
N PRO A 129 -31.86 -17.61 10.18
CA PRO A 129 -30.74 -17.41 11.11
C PRO A 129 -29.60 -18.36 10.74
N VAL A 130 -28.61 -17.83 10.03
CA VAL A 130 -27.43 -18.56 9.57
C VAL A 130 -26.22 -17.94 10.24
N VAL A 131 -25.49 -18.77 10.97
CA VAL A 131 -24.19 -18.41 11.53
C VAL A 131 -23.10 -18.65 10.48
N GLY A 132 -22.08 -17.82 10.48
CA GLY A 132 -20.92 -17.97 9.62
C GLY A 132 -19.64 -17.59 10.34
N VAL A 133 -18.50 -18.03 9.81
CA VAL A 133 -17.17 -17.73 10.36
C VAL A 133 -16.46 -16.76 9.42
N VAL A 134 -15.87 -15.69 9.95
CA VAL A 134 -15.04 -14.78 9.17
C VAL A 134 -13.78 -15.52 8.71
N VAL A 135 -13.63 -15.73 7.39
CA VAL A 135 -12.48 -16.43 6.80
C VAL A 135 -11.49 -15.49 6.13
N LYS A 136 -11.88 -14.24 5.89
CA LYS A 136 -11.01 -13.18 5.37
C LYS A 136 -11.52 -11.82 5.81
N VAL A 137 -10.62 -10.94 6.21
CA VAL A 137 -10.92 -9.52 6.43
C VAL A 137 -10.28 -8.71 5.31
N GLU A 138 -11.07 -7.84 4.70
CA GLU A 138 -10.64 -6.87 3.70
C GLU A 138 -10.78 -5.45 4.26
N HIS A 139 -10.31 -4.43 3.53
CA HIS A 139 -10.28 -3.05 4.04
C HIS A 139 -11.68 -2.51 4.43
N SER A 140 -12.73 -2.96 3.74
CA SER A 140 -14.10 -2.48 3.96
C SER A 140 -15.17 -3.59 3.99
N ALA A 141 -14.75 -4.87 3.98
CA ALA A 141 -15.67 -6.00 3.91
C ALA A 141 -15.06 -7.24 4.59
N PHE A 142 -15.90 -8.23 4.85
CA PHE A 142 -15.49 -9.55 5.31
C PHE A 142 -15.88 -10.59 4.28
N LYS A 143 -15.13 -11.69 4.20
CA LYS A 143 -15.67 -12.92 3.62
C LYS A 143 -16.04 -13.86 4.75
N VAL A 144 -17.29 -14.26 4.76
CA VAL A 144 -17.88 -15.11 5.80
C VAL A 144 -18.24 -16.46 5.18
N LEU A 145 -17.72 -17.53 5.77
CA LEU A 145 -18.07 -18.90 5.40
C LEU A 145 -19.28 -19.35 6.20
N THR A 146 -20.38 -19.65 5.51
CA THR A 146 -21.60 -20.25 6.08
C THR A 146 -21.65 -21.74 5.79
N THR A 147 -22.66 -22.44 6.30
CA THR A 147 -22.92 -23.86 6.01
C THR A 147 -23.23 -24.17 4.55
N HIS A 148 -23.58 -23.15 3.75
CA HIS A 148 -24.04 -23.33 2.38
C HIS A 148 -23.09 -22.73 1.34
N ASN A 149 -22.52 -21.54 1.60
CA ASN A 149 -21.47 -20.96 0.75
C ASN A 149 -20.59 -19.93 1.49
N VAL A 150 -19.66 -19.33 0.76
CA VAL A 150 -18.97 -18.10 1.17
C VAL A 150 -19.77 -16.87 0.72
N VAL A 151 -20.12 -16.01 1.67
CA VAL A 151 -20.77 -14.70 1.43
C VAL A 151 -19.77 -13.57 1.69
N GLU A 152 -19.99 -12.45 1.01
CA GLU A 152 -19.23 -11.19 1.14
C GLU A 152 -20.11 -10.12 1.79
#